data_AF-W1XBK5-F1
#
_entry.id   AF-W1XBK5-F1
#
_cell.length_a   1.000
_cell.length_b   1.000
_cell.length_c   1.000
_cell.angle_alpha   90.00
_cell.angle_beta   90.00
_cell.angle_gamma   90.00
#
_symmetry.space_group_name_H-M   'P 1'
#
loop_
_entity.id
_entity.type
_entity.pdbx_description
1 polymer ?
#
loop_
_entity_poly.entity_id
_entity_poly.type
_entity_poly.pdbx_seq_one_letter_code
_entity_poly.pdbx_strand_id
1 'polypeptide(L)'
;VDFFVRFAEVVFERYKHKVKYWMTFNEINNQRNWRAPLFGYCCSGVVYTEHENPEETMYQVLHHQFVASALAVKAARRINPEMKVGCMLAMVPLYPYCCNPDDVMFAQESMRERYVFTDVQLRGYYPSYVLNEWERRGFNIKMEDGDLDVLREGTCDYLGFSYYMTNAVKAEGGTGDAISGFEGSVPNPYVKASDWGWQIDPVGLRYALCELYERYQRPLFIVENGFGAYDKVEEDGSINDDYRIDYLRAHI
;
A
#
# COMPACT_ATOMS: atom_id res chain seq x y z
N VAL A 1 4.94 15.10 12.71
CA VAL A 1 5.89 15.03 11.58
C VAL A 1 7.33 15.00 12.07
N ASP A 2 7.79 16.05 12.76
CA ASP A 2 9.21 16.22 13.15
C ASP A 2 9.81 15.08 13.96
N PHE A 3 9.04 14.45 14.86
CA PHE A 3 9.54 13.30 15.62
C PHE A 3 10.00 12.14 14.73
N PHE A 4 9.25 11.85 13.66
CA PHE A 4 9.64 10.83 12.69
C PHE A 4 10.87 11.26 11.89
N VAL A 5 10.92 12.52 11.42
CA VAL A 5 12.05 13.03 10.63
C VAL A 5 13.34 13.00 11.44
N ARG A 6 13.30 13.39 12.72
CA ARG A 6 14.44 13.30 13.64
C ARG A 6 14.91 11.86 13.82
N PHE A 7 13.98 10.93 13.98
CA PHE A 7 14.31 9.50 14.04
C PHE A 7 14.99 9.02 12.74
N ALA A 8 14.41 9.37 11.59
CA ALA A 8 14.94 9.00 10.28
C ALA A 8 16.36 9.55 10.08
N GLU A 9 16.60 10.83 10.39
CA GLU A 9 17.94 11.45 10.30
C GLU A 9 18.99 10.73 11.16
N VAL A 10 18.63 10.33 12.38
CA VAL A 10 19.55 9.59 13.27
C VAL A 10 19.97 8.26 12.66
N VAL A 11 19.01 7.47 12.15
CA VAL A 11 19.33 6.15 11.57
C VAL A 11 20.01 6.27 10.21
N PHE A 12 19.62 7.25 9.38
CA PHE A 12 20.32 7.55 8.12
C PHE A 12 21.77 7.90 8.38
N GLU A 13 22.06 8.84 9.28
CA GLU A 13 23.44 9.26 9.58
C GLU A 13 24.27 8.10 10.16
N ARG A 14 23.69 7.33 11.09
CA ARG A 14 24.37 6.19 11.73
C ARG A 14 24.72 5.08 10.74
N TYR A 15 23.87 4.83 9.76
CA TYR A 15 23.97 3.68 8.86
C TYR A 15 24.24 4.07 7.40
N LYS A 16 24.64 5.33 7.12
CA LYS A 16 24.84 5.87 5.76
C LYS A 16 25.77 5.08 4.85
N HIS A 17 26.71 4.32 5.40
CA HIS A 17 27.63 3.46 4.65
C HIS A 17 27.35 1.96 4.81
N LYS A 18 26.23 1.61 5.46
CA LYS A 18 25.84 0.21 5.76
C LYS A 18 24.52 -0.18 5.09
N VAL A 19 23.60 0.75 4.95
CA VAL A 19 22.27 0.51 4.39
C VAL A 19 22.07 1.34 3.13
N LYS A 20 21.91 0.66 1.99
CA LYS A 20 21.71 1.29 0.67
C LYS A 20 20.23 1.49 0.32
N TYR A 21 19.34 0.63 0.82
CA TYR A 21 17.92 0.62 0.49
C TYR A 21 17.09 0.85 1.75
N TRP A 22 16.19 1.82 1.67
CA TRP A 22 15.30 2.25 2.76
C TRP A 22 13.87 2.33 2.25
N MET A 23 12.91 2.23 3.16
CA MET A 23 11.51 2.59 2.94
C MET A 23 11.03 3.45 4.11
N THR A 24 10.04 4.31 3.87
CA THR A 24 9.51 5.22 4.89
C THR A 24 8.42 4.58 5.74
N PHE A 25 7.22 4.42 5.18
CA PHE A 25 6.05 3.88 5.87
C PHE A 25 5.62 2.57 5.22
N ASN A 26 5.67 1.48 5.98
CA ASN A 26 5.19 0.18 5.50
C ASN A 26 3.67 0.23 5.26
N GLU A 27 3.22 -0.31 4.13
CA GLU A 27 1.82 -0.47 3.76
C GLU A 27 0.94 0.74 4.14
N ILE A 28 1.38 1.94 3.77
CA ILE A 28 0.74 3.20 4.19
C ILE A 28 -0.77 3.23 3.87
N ASN A 29 -1.21 2.47 2.86
CA ASN A 29 -2.59 2.41 2.40
C ASN A 29 -3.48 1.41 3.17
N ASN A 30 -2.95 0.55 4.06
CA ASN A 30 -3.83 -0.32 4.87
C ASN A 30 -4.85 0.51 5.66
N GLN A 31 -4.40 1.66 6.19
CA GLN A 31 -5.26 2.58 6.94
C GLN A 31 -6.37 3.23 6.08
N ARG A 32 -6.35 3.07 4.74
CA ARG A 32 -7.44 3.54 3.85
C ARG A 32 -8.73 2.76 4.08
N ASN A 33 -8.64 1.53 4.57
CA ASN A 33 -9.76 0.85 5.21
C ASN A 33 -9.83 1.31 6.68
N TRP A 34 -10.27 2.55 6.86
CA TRP A 34 -10.32 3.24 8.15
C TRP A 34 -11.34 2.65 9.14
N ARG A 35 -12.25 1.79 8.65
CA ARG A 35 -13.24 1.06 9.47
C ARG A 35 -12.64 -0.18 10.13
N ALA A 36 -11.53 -0.69 9.59
CA ALA A 36 -10.88 -1.87 10.14
C ALA A 36 -10.29 -1.56 11.53
N PRO A 37 -10.41 -2.47 12.52
CA PRO A 37 -10.02 -2.16 13.89
C PRO A 37 -8.53 -1.84 14.07
N LEU A 38 -7.67 -2.47 13.26
CA LEU A 38 -6.23 -2.48 13.50
C LEU A 38 -5.42 -1.67 12.48
N PHE A 39 -5.93 -1.41 11.27
CA PHE A 39 -5.10 -0.79 10.24
C PHE A 39 -4.67 0.62 10.59
N GLY A 40 -5.60 1.50 11.00
CA GLY A 40 -5.23 2.83 11.48
C GLY A 40 -4.33 2.80 12.73
N TYR A 41 -4.60 1.87 13.66
CA TYR A 41 -3.82 1.72 14.88
C TYR A 41 -2.37 1.30 14.60
N CYS A 42 -2.17 0.29 13.75
CA CYS A 42 -0.83 -0.21 13.42
C CYS A 42 -0.07 0.72 12.49
N CYS A 43 -0.74 1.33 11.50
CA CYS A 43 -0.07 2.26 10.57
C CYS A 43 0.29 3.59 11.24
N SER A 44 -0.58 4.09 12.11
CA SER A 44 -0.57 5.50 12.49
C SER A 44 -0.85 5.77 13.97
N GLY A 45 -1.18 4.73 14.75
CA GLY A 45 -1.59 4.88 16.15
C GLY A 45 -2.97 5.51 16.32
N VAL A 46 -3.83 5.47 15.30
CA VAL A 46 -5.15 6.14 15.30
C VAL A 46 -6.26 5.15 14.98
N VAL A 47 -7.25 5.05 15.87
CA VAL A 47 -8.52 4.35 15.59
C VAL A 47 -9.51 5.38 15.05
N TYR A 48 -9.71 5.42 13.73
CA TYR A 48 -10.47 6.50 13.09
C TYR A 48 -11.94 6.53 13.50
N THR A 49 -12.53 5.37 13.80
CA THR A 49 -13.93 5.26 14.25
C THR A 49 -14.17 5.89 15.63
N GLU A 50 -13.12 6.27 16.35
CA GLU A 50 -13.20 7.00 17.63
C GLU A 50 -13.17 8.54 17.44
N HIS A 51 -13.15 9.03 16.19
CA HIS A 51 -13.13 10.45 15.86
C HIS A 51 -14.45 10.87 15.21
N GLU A 52 -14.84 12.15 15.37
CA GLU A 52 -16.11 12.69 14.86
C GLU A 52 -16.21 12.59 13.32
N ASN A 53 -15.12 12.89 12.62
CA ASN A 53 -14.99 12.75 11.18
C ASN A 53 -13.87 11.73 10.85
N PRO A 54 -14.18 10.41 10.80
CA PRO A 54 -13.16 9.37 10.63
C PRO A 54 -12.29 9.53 9.37
N GLU A 55 -12.93 9.76 8.22
CA GLU A 55 -12.25 9.88 6.93
C GLU A 55 -11.43 11.17 6.79
N GLU A 56 -11.93 12.28 7.32
CA GLU A 56 -11.17 13.54 7.37
C GLU A 56 -9.93 13.40 8.25
N THR A 57 -10.10 12.76 9.43
CA THR A 57 -9.00 12.43 10.33
C THR A 57 -7.97 11.54 9.64
N MET A 58 -8.42 10.53 8.89
CA MET A 58 -7.55 9.68 8.08
C MET A 58 -6.75 10.52 7.08
N TYR A 59 -7.39 11.38 6.28
CA TYR A 59 -6.65 12.22 5.32
C TYR A 59 -5.70 13.21 5.99
N GLN A 60 -6.01 13.73 7.17
CA GLN A 60 -5.10 14.57 7.95
C GLN A 60 -3.85 13.79 8.39
N VAL A 61 -4.03 12.55 8.87
CA VAL A 61 -2.94 11.65 9.22
C VAL A 61 -2.08 11.33 7.99
N LEU A 62 -2.72 11.02 6.86
CA LEU A 62 -2.03 10.72 5.60
C LEU A 62 -1.21 11.92 5.13
N HIS A 63 -1.74 13.14 5.21
CA HIS A 63 -0.99 14.35 4.86
C HIS A 63 0.29 14.48 5.70
N HIS A 64 0.20 14.33 7.03
CA HIS A 64 1.37 14.33 7.88
C HIS A 64 2.39 13.23 7.53
N GLN A 65 1.93 12.03 7.18
CA GLN A 65 2.81 10.92 6.77
C GLN A 65 3.46 11.18 5.41
N PHE A 66 2.75 11.73 4.43
CA PHE A 66 3.32 12.09 3.14
C PHE A 66 4.39 13.17 3.29
N VAL A 67 4.13 14.23 4.06
CA VAL A 67 5.11 15.27 4.35
C VAL A 67 6.31 14.70 5.08
N ALA A 68 6.10 13.86 6.10
CA ALA A 68 7.18 13.19 6.84
C ALA A 68 8.03 12.27 5.94
N SER A 69 7.39 11.54 5.02
CA SER A 69 8.05 10.67 4.03
C SER A 69 8.94 11.51 3.11
N ALA A 70 8.41 12.60 2.55
CA ALA A 70 9.14 13.49 1.67
C ALA A 70 10.32 14.20 2.36
N LEU A 71 10.14 14.62 3.62
CA LEU A 71 11.24 15.17 4.43
C LEU A 71 12.33 14.13 4.71
N ALA A 72 11.96 12.88 5.00
CA ALA A 72 12.92 11.79 5.17
C ALA A 72 13.71 11.48 3.88
N VAL A 73 13.06 11.52 2.71
CA VAL A 73 13.74 11.40 1.41
C VAL A 73 14.75 12.54 1.22
N LYS A 74 14.37 13.79 1.49
CA LYS A 74 15.29 14.94 1.40
C LYS A 74 16.46 14.80 2.37
N ALA A 75 16.21 14.35 3.60
CA ALA A 75 17.25 14.10 4.58
C ALA A 75 18.24 13.00 4.15
N ALA A 76 17.74 11.86 3.65
CA ALA A 76 18.56 10.78 3.13
C ALA A 76 19.46 11.26 1.97
N ARG A 77 18.90 12.00 1.01
CA ARG A 77 19.64 12.59 -0.12
C ARG A 77 20.76 13.52 0.34
N ARG A 78 20.53 14.31 1.38
CA ARG A 78 21.53 15.21 2.00
C ARG A 78 22.63 14.43 2.73
N ILE A 79 22.27 13.36 3.45
CA ILE A 79 23.20 12.57 4.28
C ILE A 79 24.11 11.69 3.43
N ASN A 80 23.54 10.96 2.47
CA ASN A 80 24.27 10.21 1.47
C ASN A 80 23.41 10.02 0.21
N PRO A 81 23.74 10.69 -0.92
CA PRO A 81 22.94 10.62 -2.15
C PRO A 81 22.97 9.25 -2.85
N GLU A 82 23.83 8.32 -2.42
CA GLU A 82 23.81 6.94 -2.94
C GLU A 82 22.67 6.07 -2.35
N MET A 83 22.10 6.48 -1.21
CA MET A 83 20.99 5.76 -0.59
C MET A 83 19.74 5.92 -1.46
N LYS A 84 18.93 4.85 -1.52
CA LYS A 84 17.64 4.83 -2.21
C LYS A 84 16.53 4.73 -1.18
N VAL A 85 15.60 5.68 -1.18
CA VAL A 85 14.45 5.69 -0.28
C VAL A 85 13.18 5.45 -1.09
N GLY A 86 12.54 4.30 -0.89
CA GLY A 86 11.32 3.90 -1.56
C GLY A 86 10.07 4.19 -0.74
N CYS A 87 8.92 4.22 -1.41
CA CYS A 87 7.64 4.07 -0.73
C CYS A 87 7.31 2.57 -0.57
N MET A 88 6.33 2.26 0.28
CA MET A 88 5.81 0.89 0.43
C MET A 88 4.28 0.89 0.28
N LEU A 89 3.77 0.10 -0.66
CA LEU A 89 2.35 -0.07 -0.96
C LEU A 89 1.87 -1.51 -0.68
N ALA A 90 0.75 -1.67 0.02
CA ALA A 90 0.02 -2.93 0.01
C ALA A 90 -0.77 -3.08 -1.29
N MET A 91 -0.31 -3.93 -2.21
CA MET A 91 -0.90 -4.08 -3.54
C MET A 91 -1.81 -5.30 -3.61
N VAL A 92 -3.11 -5.07 -3.48
CA VAL A 92 -4.17 -6.03 -3.80
C VAL A 92 -4.90 -5.54 -5.06
N PRO A 93 -4.57 -6.07 -6.25
CA PRO A 93 -5.28 -5.74 -7.48
C PRO A 93 -6.77 -6.05 -7.38
N LEU A 94 -7.59 -5.16 -7.93
CA LEU A 94 -9.04 -5.32 -8.04
C LEU A 94 -9.42 -5.57 -9.49
N TYR A 95 -9.85 -6.79 -9.78
CA TYR A 95 -10.39 -7.14 -11.08
C TYR A 95 -11.87 -6.79 -11.16
N PRO A 96 -12.34 -6.23 -12.29
CA PRO A 96 -13.77 -6.21 -12.53
C PRO A 96 -14.26 -7.65 -12.67
N TYR A 97 -15.33 -8.01 -11.96
CA TYR A 97 -15.84 -9.37 -11.94
C TYR A 97 -16.25 -9.86 -13.34
N CYS A 98 -16.77 -8.96 -14.18
CA CYS A 98 -17.08 -9.25 -15.57
C CYS A 98 -16.84 -8.03 -16.47
N CYS A 99 -17.08 -8.18 -17.78
CA CYS A 99 -16.93 -7.11 -18.77
C CYS A 99 -18.10 -6.12 -18.80
N ASN A 100 -19.00 -6.14 -17.81
CA ASN A 100 -20.01 -5.11 -17.63
C ASN A 100 -19.30 -3.75 -17.45
N PRO A 101 -19.64 -2.71 -18.25
CA PRO A 101 -19.02 -1.39 -18.13
C PRO A 101 -18.99 -0.83 -16.70
N ASP A 102 -20.04 -1.08 -15.92
CA ASP A 102 -20.12 -0.58 -14.54
C ASP A 102 -19.12 -1.29 -13.62
N ASP A 103 -18.94 -2.61 -13.76
CA ASP A 103 -17.94 -3.36 -12.99
C ASP A 103 -16.51 -2.92 -13.37
N VAL A 104 -16.26 -2.69 -14.66
CA VAL A 104 -14.96 -2.20 -15.17
C VAL A 104 -14.63 -0.82 -14.60
N MET A 105 -15.59 0.11 -14.65
CA MET A 105 -15.41 1.46 -14.14
C MET A 105 -15.27 1.47 -12.61
N PHE A 106 -16.05 0.64 -11.92
CA PHE A 106 -15.96 0.48 -10.46
C PHE A 106 -14.59 -0.02 -10.02
N ALA A 107 -14.04 -1.03 -10.67
CA ALA A 107 -12.69 -1.53 -10.37
C ALA A 107 -11.61 -0.45 -10.62
N GLN A 108 -11.73 0.31 -11.73
CA GLN A 108 -10.81 1.39 -12.07
C GLN A 108 -10.81 2.51 -11.01
N GLU A 109 -11.99 2.93 -10.55
CA GLU A 109 -12.12 3.92 -9.49
C GLU A 109 -11.64 3.39 -8.14
N SER A 110 -12.00 2.15 -7.81
CA SER A 110 -11.61 1.47 -6.58
C SER A 110 -10.09 1.32 -6.43
N MET A 111 -9.37 1.10 -7.53
CA MET A 111 -7.89 1.04 -7.52
C MET A 111 -7.24 2.38 -7.12
N ARG A 112 -7.96 3.50 -7.19
CA ARG A 112 -7.46 4.80 -6.73
C ARG A 112 -7.21 4.83 -5.22
N GLU A 113 -7.88 3.97 -4.45
CA GLU A 113 -7.57 3.78 -3.02
C GLU A 113 -6.16 3.21 -2.77
N ARG A 114 -5.49 2.68 -3.81
CA ARG A 114 -4.09 2.28 -3.76
C ARG A 114 -3.23 3.36 -4.42
N TYR A 115 -3.61 3.76 -5.63
CA TYR A 115 -2.81 4.66 -6.45
C TYR A 115 -2.63 6.06 -5.85
N VAL A 116 -3.54 6.56 -5.02
CA VAL A 116 -3.37 7.89 -4.41
C VAL A 116 -2.08 7.99 -3.59
N PHE A 117 -1.70 6.92 -2.90
CA PHE A 117 -0.52 6.87 -2.05
C PHE A 117 0.77 6.89 -2.86
N THR A 118 0.83 6.12 -3.95
CA THR A 118 1.96 6.09 -4.86
C THR A 118 1.98 7.28 -5.80
N ASP A 119 0.82 7.84 -6.17
CA ASP A 119 0.73 9.09 -6.91
C ASP A 119 1.36 10.22 -6.08
N VAL A 120 1.02 10.37 -4.81
CA VAL A 120 1.66 11.38 -3.94
C VAL A 120 3.14 11.10 -3.73
N GLN A 121 3.52 9.87 -3.36
CA GLN A 121 4.92 9.58 -3.00
C GLN A 121 5.89 9.46 -4.18
N LEU A 122 5.41 9.18 -5.40
CA LEU A 122 6.26 9.04 -6.59
C LEU A 122 6.09 10.20 -7.59
N ARG A 123 4.92 10.85 -7.63
CA ARG A 123 4.67 12.02 -8.50
C ARG A 123 4.77 13.34 -7.75
N GLY A 124 4.62 13.33 -6.43
CA GLY A 124 4.93 14.47 -5.55
C GLY A 124 3.79 15.47 -5.39
N TYR A 125 2.55 15.11 -5.71
CA TYR A 125 1.37 15.97 -5.56
C TYR A 125 0.10 15.15 -5.39
N TYR A 126 -0.92 15.77 -4.79
CA TYR A 126 -2.25 15.18 -4.69
C TYR A 126 -2.92 15.11 -6.06
N PRO A 127 -3.36 13.92 -6.50
CA PRO A 127 -4.05 13.78 -7.78
C PRO A 127 -5.43 14.45 -7.73
N SER A 128 -5.91 14.94 -8.88
CA SER A 128 -7.17 15.69 -8.95
C SER A 128 -8.39 14.93 -8.45
N TYR A 129 -8.43 13.60 -8.59
CA TYR A 129 -9.56 12.81 -8.14
C TYR A 129 -9.75 12.82 -6.61
N VAL A 130 -8.66 12.88 -5.83
CA VAL A 130 -8.75 12.95 -4.36
C VAL A 130 -9.05 14.37 -3.89
N LEU A 131 -8.53 15.39 -4.58
CA LEU A 131 -8.91 16.79 -4.31
C LEU A 131 -10.42 17.00 -4.55
N ASN A 132 -10.94 16.47 -5.66
CA ASN A 132 -12.38 16.53 -5.91
C ASN A 132 -13.18 15.69 -4.90
N GLU A 133 -12.61 14.62 -4.33
CA GLU A 133 -13.24 13.86 -3.24
C GLU A 133 -13.33 14.72 -1.97
N TRP A 134 -12.26 15.39 -1.57
CA TRP A 134 -12.26 16.27 -0.40
C TRP A 134 -13.32 17.38 -0.52
N GLU A 135 -13.42 18.02 -1.69
CA GLU A 135 -14.46 19.01 -1.98
C GLU A 135 -15.88 18.41 -1.87
N ARG A 136 -16.13 17.24 -2.49
CA ARG A 136 -17.44 16.56 -2.41
C ARG A 136 -17.82 16.18 -0.98
N ARG A 137 -16.83 15.85 -0.14
CA ARG A 137 -17.03 15.43 1.25
C ARG A 137 -16.99 16.59 2.24
N GLY A 138 -16.62 17.80 1.79
CA GLY A 138 -16.44 18.97 2.64
C GLY A 138 -15.28 18.82 3.62
N PHE A 139 -14.27 18.02 3.29
CA PHE A 139 -13.09 17.84 4.15
C PHE A 139 -12.16 19.05 4.04
N ASN A 140 -11.58 19.45 5.16
CA ASN A 140 -10.60 20.51 5.24
C ASN A 140 -9.28 19.98 5.81
N ILE A 141 -8.38 19.54 4.93
CA ILE A 141 -7.09 19.00 5.32
C ILE A 141 -6.12 20.15 5.61
N LYS A 142 -5.72 20.27 6.88
CA LYS A 142 -4.79 21.30 7.34
C LYS A 142 -3.39 20.99 6.82
N MET A 143 -2.85 21.92 6.04
CA MET A 143 -1.48 21.92 5.54
C MET A 143 -0.77 23.18 6.07
N GLU A 144 0.56 23.10 6.18
CA GLU A 144 1.42 24.26 6.42
C GLU A 144 1.95 24.83 5.10
N ASP A 145 2.38 26.10 5.13
CA ASP A 145 2.97 26.75 3.97
C ASP A 145 4.23 25.99 3.53
N GLY A 146 4.27 25.59 2.25
CA GLY A 146 5.38 24.86 1.66
C GLY A 146 5.24 23.33 1.70
N ASP A 147 4.21 22.76 2.33
CA ASP A 147 4.03 21.30 2.36
C ASP A 147 3.91 20.69 0.96
N LEU A 148 3.20 21.36 0.04
CA LEU A 148 3.09 20.90 -1.34
C LEU A 148 4.42 20.94 -2.11
N ASP A 149 5.32 21.85 -1.74
CA ASP A 149 6.67 21.91 -2.30
C ASP A 149 7.54 20.78 -1.74
N VAL A 150 7.42 20.51 -0.43
CA VAL A 150 8.07 19.38 0.23
C VAL A 150 7.68 18.06 -0.45
N LEU A 151 6.39 17.83 -0.69
CA LEU A 151 5.92 16.62 -1.40
C LEU A 151 6.56 16.46 -2.78
N ARG A 152 6.66 17.55 -3.53
CA ARG A 152 7.21 17.56 -4.90
C ARG A 152 8.72 17.31 -4.92
N GLU A 153 9.44 17.85 -3.96
CA GLU A 153 10.91 17.76 -3.86
C GLU A 153 11.40 16.44 -3.23
N GLY A 154 10.52 15.77 -2.47
CA GLY A 154 10.81 14.57 -1.70
C GLY A 154 10.19 13.29 -2.23
N THR A 155 10.00 13.15 -3.55
CA THR A 155 9.49 11.90 -4.13
C THR A 155 10.48 10.74 -3.95
N CYS A 156 9.92 9.55 -3.69
CA CYS A 156 10.68 8.32 -3.46
C CYS A 156 11.40 7.83 -4.73
N ASP A 157 12.52 7.13 -4.55
CA ASP A 157 13.37 6.62 -5.63
C ASP A 157 12.80 5.38 -6.34
N TYR A 158 12.06 4.55 -5.61
CA TYR A 158 11.48 3.30 -6.09
C TYR A 158 10.15 2.98 -5.37
N LEU A 159 9.40 2.05 -5.94
CA LEU A 159 8.13 1.56 -5.38
C LEU A 159 8.35 0.17 -4.79
N GLY A 160 8.48 0.10 -3.47
CA GLY A 160 8.34 -1.14 -2.73
C GLY A 160 6.87 -1.52 -2.61
N PHE A 161 6.52 -2.79 -2.80
CA PHE A 161 5.16 -3.25 -2.56
C PHE A 161 5.10 -4.67 -2.01
N SER A 162 4.04 -4.96 -1.26
CA SER A 162 3.64 -6.32 -0.91
C SER A 162 2.63 -6.84 -1.91
N TYR A 163 2.68 -8.15 -2.17
CA TYR A 163 1.68 -8.85 -2.95
C TYR A 163 1.40 -10.21 -2.32
N TYR A 164 0.12 -10.55 -2.20
CA TYR A 164 -0.29 -11.85 -1.66
C TYR A 164 -1.48 -12.46 -2.40
N MET A 165 -2.40 -11.61 -2.89
CA MET A 165 -3.66 -12.02 -3.48
C MET A 165 -4.22 -10.94 -4.41
N THR A 166 -5.26 -11.31 -5.17
CA THR A 166 -6.14 -10.40 -5.90
C THR A 166 -7.57 -10.52 -5.37
N ASN A 167 -8.39 -9.48 -5.61
CA ASN A 167 -9.84 -9.55 -5.42
C ASN A 167 -10.55 -9.33 -6.75
N ALA A 168 -11.74 -9.91 -6.91
CA ALA A 168 -12.70 -9.50 -7.92
C ALA A 168 -13.75 -8.59 -7.28
N VAL A 169 -14.21 -7.56 -7.98
CA VAL A 169 -15.19 -6.59 -7.47
C VAL A 169 -16.37 -6.42 -8.43
N LYS A 170 -17.54 -6.14 -7.85
CA LYS A 170 -18.78 -5.84 -8.57
C LYS A 170 -19.31 -4.47 -8.17
N ALA A 171 -19.83 -3.72 -9.13
CA ALA A 171 -20.48 -2.44 -8.87
C ALA A 171 -21.76 -2.60 -8.01
N GLU A 172 -22.47 -3.71 -8.19
CA GLU A 172 -23.67 -4.04 -7.41
C GLU A 172 -23.59 -5.45 -6.80
N GLY A 173 -24.04 -5.57 -5.54
CA GLY A 173 -24.19 -6.84 -4.83
C GLY A 173 -22.89 -7.43 -4.25
N GLY A 174 -21.75 -6.77 -4.42
CA GLY A 174 -20.52 -7.11 -3.70
C GLY A 174 -20.52 -6.47 -2.32
N THR A 175 -20.36 -7.27 -1.27
CA THR A 175 -20.27 -6.76 0.11
C THR A 175 -18.82 -6.70 0.60
N GLY A 176 -17.95 -7.55 0.05
CA GLY A 176 -16.67 -7.86 0.68
C GLY A 176 -16.82 -8.58 2.03
N ASP A 177 -15.68 -8.92 2.61
CA ASP A 177 -15.52 -9.50 3.95
C ASP A 177 -14.19 -9.03 4.58
N ALA A 178 -13.89 -9.48 5.79
CA ALA A 178 -12.66 -9.11 6.48
C ALA A 178 -11.38 -9.60 5.78
N ILE A 179 -11.47 -10.66 4.97
CA ILE A 179 -10.32 -11.28 4.28
C ILE A 179 -10.00 -10.49 3.02
N SER A 180 -10.99 -10.25 2.17
CA SER A 180 -10.88 -9.39 0.99
C SER A 180 -10.55 -7.95 1.38
N GLY A 181 -11.01 -7.49 2.54
CA GLY A 181 -10.66 -6.18 3.11
C GLY A 181 -11.14 -4.99 2.29
N PHE A 182 -12.05 -5.21 1.33
CA PHE A 182 -12.52 -4.19 0.40
C PHE A 182 -14.01 -4.37 0.07
N GLU A 183 -14.80 -3.32 0.28
CA GLU A 183 -16.24 -3.27 -0.02
C GLU A 183 -16.48 -3.45 -1.54
N GLY A 184 -17.53 -4.17 -1.93
CA GLY A 184 -17.75 -4.51 -3.35
C GLY A 184 -17.04 -5.78 -3.82
N SER A 185 -16.20 -6.41 -2.99
CA SER A 185 -15.50 -7.65 -3.35
C SER A 185 -16.43 -8.86 -3.39
N VAL A 186 -16.10 -9.80 -4.28
CA VAL A 186 -16.75 -11.11 -4.44
C VAL A 186 -15.69 -12.20 -4.70
N PRO A 187 -15.98 -13.48 -4.38
CA PRO A 187 -15.06 -14.57 -4.71
C PRO A 187 -14.80 -14.65 -6.21
N ASN A 188 -13.53 -14.76 -6.59
CA ASN A 188 -13.13 -15.00 -7.96
C ASN A 188 -13.24 -16.51 -8.25
N PRO A 189 -14.16 -16.96 -9.12
CA PRO A 189 -14.44 -18.38 -9.31
C PRO A 189 -13.32 -19.12 -10.07
N TYR A 190 -12.30 -18.41 -10.55
CA TYR A 190 -11.22 -18.97 -11.37
C TYR A 190 -9.93 -19.26 -10.60
N VAL A 191 -9.88 -18.93 -9.31
CA VAL A 191 -8.69 -19.12 -8.46
C VAL A 191 -9.03 -19.92 -7.21
N LYS A 192 -8.03 -20.56 -6.63
CA LYS A 192 -8.13 -21.22 -5.32
C LYS A 192 -7.83 -20.21 -4.22
N ALA A 193 -8.10 -20.59 -2.97
CA ALA A 193 -7.74 -19.80 -1.80
C ALA A 193 -6.96 -20.64 -0.78
N SER A 194 -6.22 -19.96 0.10
CA SER A 194 -5.59 -20.57 1.27
C SER A 194 -6.64 -20.99 2.31
N ASP A 195 -6.20 -21.68 3.36
CA ASP A 195 -7.05 -22.07 4.50
C ASP A 195 -7.61 -20.85 5.27
N TRP A 196 -7.01 -19.67 5.10
CA TRP A 196 -7.49 -18.39 5.65
C TRP A 196 -8.34 -17.60 4.65
N GLY A 197 -8.66 -18.17 3.49
CA GLY A 197 -9.47 -17.53 2.44
C GLY A 197 -8.71 -16.55 1.54
N TRP A 198 -7.38 -16.48 1.62
CA TRP A 198 -6.59 -15.59 0.76
C TRP A 198 -6.48 -16.20 -0.63
N GLN A 199 -6.98 -15.50 -1.65
CA GLN A 199 -7.02 -16.01 -3.03
C GLN A 199 -5.60 -16.11 -3.62
N ILE A 200 -5.26 -17.28 -4.15
CA ILE A 200 -3.93 -17.59 -4.70
C ILE A 200 -3.93 -17.29 -6.19
N ASP A 201 -3.26 -16.21 -6.57
CA ASP A 201 -3.22 -15.73 -7.95
C ASP A 201 -1.80 -15.29 -8.36
N PRO A 202 -0.98 -16.19 -8.92
CA PRO A 202 0.36 -15.83 -9.38
C PRO A 202 0.37 -14.87 -10.58
N VAL A 203 -0.65 -14.95 -11.45
CA VAL A 203 -0.74 -14.07 -12.62
C VAL A 203 -1.05 -12.63 -12.17
N GLY A 204 -1.77 -12.47 -11.06
CA GLY A 204 -2.01 -11.18 -10.46
C GLY A 204 -0.75 -10.44 -9.99
N LEU A 205 0.33 -11.15 -9.64
CA LEU A 205 1.62 -10.50 -9.36
C LEU A 205 2.20 -9.88 -10.62
N ARG A 206 2.16 -10.61 -11.75
CA ARG A 206 2.56 -10.07 -13.05
C ARG A 206 1.69 -8.87 -13.44
N TYR A 207 0.37 -8.94 -13.23
CA TYR A 207 -0.54 -7.83 -13.49
C TYR A 207 -0.17 -6.60 -12.66
N ALA A 208 0.08 -6.77 -11.34
CA ALA A 208 0.51 -5.69 -10.46
C ALA A 208 1.83 -5.06 -10.93
N LEU A 209 2.83 -5.88 -11.28
CA LEU A 209 4.11 -5.41 -11.81
C LEU A 209 3.94 -4.56 -13.07
N CYS A 210 3.13 -5.03 -14.03
CA CYS A 210 2.84 -4.30 -15.27
C CYS A 210 2.15 -2.96 -14.97
N GLU A 211 1.02 -2.98 -14.26
CA GLU A 211 0.24 -1.77 -13.95
C GLU A 211 1.06 -0.72 -13.21
N LEU A 212 1.79 -1.13 -12.17
CA LEU A 212 2.61 -0.21 -11.39
C LEU A 212 3.77 0.35 -12.21
N TYR A 213 4.46 -0.48 -12.99
CA TYR A 213 5.59 -0.02 -13.79
C TYR A 213 5.14 0.88 -14.95
N GLU A 214 4.08 0.51 -15.67
CA GLU A 214 3.52 1.33 -16.76
C GLU A 214 3.02 2.68 -16.24
N ARG A 215 2.41 2.71 -15.05
CA ARG A 215 1.90 3.94 -14.44
C ARG A 215 3.00 4.91 -13.99
N TYR A 216 4.11 4.41 -13.47
CA TYR A 216 5.12 5.24 -12.79
C TYR A 216 6.47 5.30 -13.48
N GLN A 217 6.85 4.30 -14.28
CA GLN A 217 8.18 4.17 -14.89
C GLN A 217 9.31 4.39 -13.86
N ARG A 218 9.11 3.83 -12.66
CA ARG A 218 10.03 3.81 -11.53
C ARG A 218 10.40 2.36 -11.22
N PRO A 219 11.63 2.09 -10.72
CA PRO A 219 11.99 0.75 -10.28
C PRO A 219 10.96 0.21 -9.28
N LEU A 220 10.57 -1.05 -9.45
CA LEU A 220 9.72 -1.76 -8.51
C LEU A 220 10.58 -2.67 -7.62
N PHE A 221 10.08 -2.95 -6.42
CA PHE A 221 10.68 -3.91 -5.49
C PHE A 221 9.55 -4.70 -4.82
N ILE A 222 9.45 -6.00 -5.09
CA ILE A 222 8.60 -6.92 -4.31
C ILE A 222 9.28 -7.10 -2.96
N VAL A 223 8.81 -6.39 -1.94
CA VAL A 223 9.41 -6.41 -0.59
C VAL A 223 8.72 -7.39 0.34
N GLU A 224 7.49 -7.81 0.00
CA GLU A 224 6.80 -8.90 0.67
C GLU A 224 6.00 -9.74 -0.32
N ASN A 225 6.11 -11.06 -0.20
CA ASN A 225 5.25 -12.06 -0.82
C ASN A 225 5.41 -13.37 -0.05
N GLY A 226 4.32 -14.10 0.19
CA GLY A 226 4.40 -15.34 0.96
C GLY A 226 3.07 -16.07 1.09
N PHE A 227 3.14 -17.25 1.68
CA PHE A 227 2.00 -18.13 1.89
C PHE A 227 1.96 -18.63 3.32
N GLY A 228 1.03 -18.10 4.11
CA GLY A 228 0.76 -18.57 5.47
C GLY A 228 0.01 -19.90 5.41
N ALA A 229 0.57 -20.93 6.05
CA ALA A 229 0.01 -22.27 6.17
C ALA A 229 0.51 -22.97 7.43
N TYR A 230 -0.24 -23.99 7.88
CA TYR A 230 0.16 -24.78 9.04
C TYR A 230 1.32 -25.71 8.69
N ASP A 231 2.43 -25.56 9.40
CA ASP A 231 3.56 -26.49 9.32
C ASP A 231 3.33 -27.71 10.22
N LYS A 232 3.68 -28.89 9.73
CA LYS A 232 3.75 -30.11 10.51
C LYS A 232 5.21 -30.53 10.64
N VAL A 233 5.65 -30.72 11.88
CA VAL A 233 6.97 -31.30 12.18
C VAL A 233 6.85 -32.82 12.12
N GLU A 234 7.63 -33.46 11.25
CA GLU A 234 7.67 -34.91 11.11
C GLU A 234 8.51 -35.57 12.22
N GLU A 235 8.49 -36.91 12.29
CA GLU A 235 9.18 -37.68 13.34
C GLU A 235 10.71 -37.45 13.36
N ASP A 236 11.31 -37.15 12.21
CA ASP A 236 12.73 -36.86 12.07
C ASP A 236 13.09 -35.38 12.29
N GLY A 237 12.10 -34.54 12.63
CA GLY A 237 12.24 -33.11 12.84
C GLY A 237 12.20 -32.26 11.57
N SER A 238 12.02 -32.85 10.39
CA SER A 238 11.80 -32.12 9.14
C SER A 238 10.41 -31.46 9.07
N ILE A 239 10.28 -30.47 8.20
CA ILE A 239 9.00 -29.84 7.81
C ILE A 239 8.93 -29.91 6.29
N ASN A 240 7.92 -30.60 5.77
CA ASN A 240 7.67 -30.71 4.32
C ASN A 240 6.60 -29.68 3.92
N ASP A 241 7.03 -28.47 3.57
CA ASP A 241 6.17 -27.34 3.23
C ASP A 241 5.99 -27.16 1.71
N ASP A 242 5.80 -28.26 0.98
CA ASP A 242 5.61 -28.27 -0.48
C ASP A 242 4.55 -27.26 -0.96
N TYR A 243 3.49 -27.06 -0.18
CA TYR A 243 2.44 -26.08 -0.47
C TYR A 243 2.98 -24.63 -0.52
N ARG A 244 4.00 -24.30 0.28
CA ARG A 244 4.65 -22.98 0.33
C ARG A 244 5.65 -22.85 -0.80
N ILE A 245 6.40 -23.92 -1.08
CA ILE A 245 7.28 -24.00 -2.24
C ILE A 245 6.49 -23.80 -3.54
N ASP A 246 5.33 -24.46 -3.67
CA ASP A 246 4.45 -24.35 -4.83
C ASP A 246 3.94 -22.92 -5.04
N TYR A 247 3.50 -22.25 -3.95
CA TYR A 247 3.08 -20.86 -4.01
C TYR A 247 4.22 -19.95 -4.48
N LEU A 248 5.38 -20.00 -3.82
CA LEU A 248 6.51 -19.12 -4.13
C LEU A 248 7.01 -19.36 -5.55
N ARG A 249 7.13 -20.62 -5.97
CA ARG A 249 7.54 -21.00 -7.33
C ARG A 249 6.57 -20.50 -8.40
N ALA A 250 5.27 -20.41 -8.10
CA ALA A 250 4.31 -19.88 -9.07
C ALA A 250 4.41 -18.35 -9.23
N HIS A 251 4.86 -17.64 -8.19
CA HIS A 251 4.97 -16.17 -8.18
C HIS A 251 6.34 -15.65 -8.67
N ILE A 252 7.39 -16.49 -8.62
CA ILE A 252 8.74 -16.19 -9.14
C ILE A 252 8.79 -16.44 -10.66
#